data_AF-A0A9P6H3G0-F1
#
_entry.id   AF-A0A9P6H3G0-F1
#
_cell.length_a   1.000
_cell.length_b   1.000
_cell.length_c   1.000
_cell.angle_alpha   90.00
_cell.angle_beta   90.00
_cell.angle_gamma   90.00
#
_symmetry.space_group_name_H-M   'P 1'
#
loop_
_entity.id
_entity.type
_entity.pdbx_description
1 polymer ?
#
loop_
_entity_poly.entity_id
_entity_poly.type
_entity_poly.pdbx_seq_one_letter_code
_entity_poly.pdbx_strand_id
1 'polypeptide(L)'
;GELEHRQVKRFYKRTNKTRFERQIAKHERMERHYRKYINTLRAKTGGRVTSKLRSSTSDTDATTPQQHHSMAKKDRDHVDLYTLANLHVGDPALNGFVTKLKDHLLARILNRQYDPDPPTFTGKDRGDLYIAEDRLEQRYGMNLYHTTYNLRRGKDRVNMQNRSHVITLSRANNSNHPYSYARVLGIFKVDVLHGPTMSDEVRMDVLWVRWFKLDETLRAGWKAKRLY
;
A
#
# COMPACT_ATOMS: atom_id res chain seq x y z
N GLY A 1 25.46 21.45 -9.27
CA GLY A 1 24.55 22.23 -10.14
C GLY A 1 23.67 21.36 -11.03
N GLU A 2 24.24 20.59 -11.95
CA GLU A 2 23.47 19.94 -13.02
C GLU A 2 22.59 18.74 -12.57
N LEU A 3 23.08 17.94 -11.61
CA LEU A 3 22.35 16.78 -11.07
C LEU A 3 21.09 17.16 -10.28
N GLU A 4 21.14 18.23 -9.49
CA GLU A 4 19.99 18.73 -8.74
C GLU A 4 18.93 19.31 -9.67
N HIS A 5 19.36 20.01 -10.72
CA HIS A 5 18.46 20.53 -11.75
C HIS A 5 17.69 19.41 -12.49
N ARG A 6 18.33 18.25 -12.71
CA ARG A 6 17.65 17.06 -13.26
C ARG A 6 16.57 16.50 -12.31
N GLN A 7 16.81 16.52 -11.00
CA GLN A 7 15.84 16.05 -10.01
C GLN A 7 14.62 16.99 -9.95
N VAL A 8 14.85 18.31 -9.90
CA VAL A 8 13.77 19.30 -9.91
C VAL A 8 12.93 19.17 -11.18
N LYS A 9 13.54 19.00 -12.36
CA LYS A 9 12.81 18.75 -13.62
C LYS A 9 12.01 17.44 -13.58
N ARG A 10 12.54 16.38 -12.95
CA ARG A 10 11.82 15.10 -12.79
C ARG A 10 10.58 15.27 -11.89
N PHE A 11 10.68 16.04 -10.81
CA PHE A 11 9.53 16.34 -9.95
C PHE A 11 8.53 17.28 -10.64
N TYR A 12 9.01 18.30 -11.35
CA TYR A 12 8.19 19.26 -12.08
C TYR A 12 7.27 18.56 -13.09
N LYS A 13 7.80 17.58 -13.87
CA LYS A 13 7.01 16.73 -14.79
C LYS A 13 5.85 15.98 -14.10
N ARG A 14 5.93 15.77 -12.78
CA ARG A 14 4.94 15.02 -11.98
C ARG A 14 3.97 15.94 -11.21
N THR A 15 4.08 17.25 -11.37
CA THR A 15 3.14 18.22 -10.80
C THR A 15 2.02 18.56 -11.78
N ASN A 16 0.95 19.18 -11.29
CA ASN A 16 -0.07 19.77 -12.17
C ASN A 16 0.39 21.11 -12.83
N LYS A 17 1.65 21.52 -12.63
CA LYS A 17 2.28 22.76 -13.13
C LYS A 17 1.69 24.07 -12.57
N THR A 18 0.83 24.01 -11.56
CA THR A 18 0.25 25.19 -10.90
C THR A 18 0.78 25.30 -9.48
N ARG A 19 1.46 26.39 -9.12
CA ARG A 19 2.13 26.58 -7.80
C ARG A 19 2.92 25.32 -7.39
N PHE A 20 3.77 24.88 -8.31
CA PHE A 20 4.40 23.56 -8.30
C PHE A 20 5.47 23.41 -7.22
N GLU A 21 5.96 24.50 -6.63
CA GLU A 21 7.04 24.52 -5.64
C GLU A 21 6.69 23.67 -4.41
N ARG A 22 5.47 23.84 -3.86
CA ARG A 22 4.99 23.03 -2.73
C ARG A 22 4.81 21.56 -3.09
N GLN A 23 4.43 21.26 -4.33
CA GLN A 23 4.26 19.89 -4.81
C GLN A 23 5.61 19.19 -5.00
N ILE A 24 6.61 19.92 -5.54
CA ILE A 24 7.99 19.44 -5.65
C ILE A 24 8.57 19.17 -4.26
N ALA A 25 8.44 20.11 -3.31
CA ALA A 25 8.91 19.91 -1.94
C ALA A 25 8.26 18.69 -1.26
N LYS A 26 6.96 18.47 -1.48
CA LYS A 26 6.24 17.28 -0.98
C LYS A 26 6.77 15.99 -1.61
N HIS A 27 6.98 15.97 -2.93
CA HIS A 27 7.55 14.82 -3.62
C HIS A 27 8.97 14.51 -3.14
N GLU A 28 9.80 15.54 -2.95
CA GLU A 28 11.16 15.38 -2.46
C GLU A 28 11.18 14.83 -1.03
N ARG A 29 10.34 15.37 -0.13
CA ARG A 29 10.23 14.87 1.25
C ARG A 29 9.78 13.41 1.30
N MET A 30 8.82 13.02 0.45
CA MET A 30 8.37 11.62 0.35
C MET A 30 9.44 10.71 -0.23
N GLU A 31 10.13 11.10 -1.31
CA GLU A 31 11.22 10.30 -1.88
C GLU A 31 12.38 10.16 -0.88
N ARG A 32 12.70 11.21 -0.11
CA ARG A 32 13.71 11.18 0.95
C ARG A 32 13.31 10.26 2.09
N HIS A 33 12.05 10.33 2.55
CA HIS A 33 11.53 9.44 3.59
C HIS A 33 11.60 7.97 3.14
N TYR A 34 11.17 7.71 1.90
CA TYR A 34 11.21 6.37 1.32
C TYR A 34 12.64 5.85 1.13
N ARG A 35 13.56 6.69 0.62
CA ARG A 35 14.99 6.32 0.51
C ARG A 35 15.60 6.03 1.87
N LYS A 36 15.29 6.83 2.90
CA LYS A 36 15.73 6.57 4.28
C LYS A 36 15.22 5.21 4.75
N TYR A 37 13.92 4.94 4.59
CA TYR A 37 13.30 3.65 4.93
C TYR A 37 14.00 2.46 4.24
N ILE A 38 14.24 2.52 2.93
CA ILE A 38 14.94 1.46 2.18
C ILE A 38 16.40 1.32 2.62
N ASN A 39 17.10 2.42 2.87
CA ASN A 39 18.49 2.37 3.32
C ASN A 39 18.60 1.82 4.75
N THR A 40 17.64 2.11 5.63
CA THR A 40 17.58 1.52 6.98
C THR A 40 17.29 0.03 6.93
N LEU A 41 16.45 -0.43 5.99
CA LEU A 41 16.28 -1.86 5.73
C LEU A 41 17.62 -2.49 5.31
N ARG A 42 18.29 -1.95 4.28
CA ARG A 42 19.59 -2.46 3.82
C ARG A 42 20.64 -2.65 4.89
N ALA A 43 20.79 -1.64 5.74
CA ALA A 43 21.80 -1.64 6.79
C ALA A 43 21.54 -2.77 7.81
N LYS A 44 20.27 -3.07 8.08
CA LYS A 44 19.87 -4.15 9.00
C LYS A 44 19.87 -5.54 8.34
N THR A 45 19.59 -5.65 7.04
CA THR A 45 19.53 -6.94 6.31
C THR A 45 20.84 -7.37 5.64
N GLY A 46 21.98 -6.76 5.99
CA GLY A 46 23.29 -7.14 5.44
C GLY A 46 23.43 -6.97 3.92
N GLY A 47 22.73 -5.98 3.33
CA GLY A 47 22.86 -5.66 1.90
C GLY A 47 22.01 -6.49 0.92
N ARG A 48 21.12 -7.38 1.40
CA ARG A 48 20.24 -8.18 0.52
C ARG A 48 19.15 -7.40 -0.25
N VAL A 49 18.97 -6.10 0.01
CA VAL A 49 17.96 -5.26 -0.67
C VAL A 49 18.58 -4.54 -1.88
N THR A 50 18.32 -5.03 -3.10
CA THR A 50 18.90 -4.49 -4.36
C THR A 50 17.95 -3.54 -5.09
N SER A 51 17.98 -2.25 -4.73
CA SER A 51 17.16 -1.22 -5.41
C SER A 51 17.94 -0.67 -6.61
N LYS A 52 17.67 -1.19 -7.80
CA LYS A 52 17.84 -0.40 -9.02
C LYS A 52 16.52 0.32 -9.27
N LEU A 53 16.39 1.53 -8.69
CA LEU A 53 15.28 2.45 -8.94
C LEU A 53 15.36 2.98 -10.38
N ARG A 54 14.99 2.15 -11.36
CA ARG A 54 14.74 2.59 -12.74
C ARG A 54 13.25 2.45 -13.02
N SER A 55 12.59 3.61 -12.94
CA SER A 55 11.26 3.89 -13.46
C SER A 55 11.16 3.46 -14.93
N SER A 56 10.82 2.21 -15.19
CA SER A 56 10.37 1.74 -16.51
C SER A 56 8.88 1.46 -16.44
N THR A 57 8.11 2.40 -16.98
CA THR A 57 6.74 2.24 -17.42
C THR A 57 6.69 1.18 -18.51
N SER A 58 6.16 0.00 -18.20
CA SER A 58 5.61 -0.93 -19.19
C SER A 58 4.19 -1.26 -18.75
N ASP A 59 3.30 -0.29 -18.93
CA ASP A 59 1.84 -0.46 -18.77
C ASP A 59 1.29 -0.95 -20.12
N THR A 60 1.49 -2.21 -20.47
CA THR A 60 0.73 -2.87 -21.55
C THR A 60 0.66 -4.36 -21.26
N ASP A 61 -0.20 -4.76 -20.34
CA ASP A 61 -0.82 -6.08 -20.45
C ASP A 61 -2.29 -5.86 -20.82
N ALA A 62 -2.77 -6.64 -21.78
CA ALA A 62 -4.18 -6.76 -22.06
C ALA A 62 -4.90 -7.12 -20.75
N THR A 63 -5.69 -6.19 -20.23
CA THR A 63 -6.40 -6.38 -18.97
C THR A 63 -7.71 -7.10 -19.27
N THR A 64 -7.96 -8.25 -18.64
CA THR A 64 -9.24 -8.93 -18.84
C THR A 64 -10.38 -8.13 -18.21
N PRO A 65 -11.62 -8.23 -18.71
CA PRO A 65 -12.79 -7.59 -18.10
C PRO A 65 -13.03 -8.01 -16.63
N GLN A 66 -12.48 -9.14 -16.20
CA GLN A 66 -12.66 -9.64 -14.83
C GLN A 66 -11.55 -9.18 -13.88
N GLN A 67 -10.42 -8.67 -14.39
CA GLN A 67 -9.26 -8.33 -13.56
C GLN A 67 -9.47 -7.03 -12.76
N HIS A 68 -9.80 -7.15 -11.48
CA HIS A 68 -10.05 -6.00 -10.59
C HIS A 68 -8.81 -5.12 -10.36
N HIS A 69 -7.61 -5.70 -10.32
CA HIS A 69 -6.38 -4.94 -10.09
C HIS A 69 -5.14 -5.58 -10.71
N SER A 70 -4.05 -4.80 -10.78
CA SER A 70 -2.71 -5.29 -11.14
C SER A 70 -1.64 -4.60 -10.29
N MET A 71 -0.53 -5.29 -10.02
CA MET A 71 0.64 -4.71 -9.36
C MET A 71 1.77 -4.49 -10.36
N ALA A 72 2.62 -3.49 -10.09
CA ALA A 72 3.81 -3.24 -10.88
C ALA A 72 4.71 -4.50 -10.95
N LYS A 73 5.06 -4.91 -12.19
CA LYS A 73 5.87 -6.10 -12.45
C LYS A 73 7.32 -5.96 -11.99
N LYS A 74 7.89 -4.77 -12.15
CA LYS A 74 9.27 -4.47 -11.81
C LYS A 74 9.37 -3.91 -10.39
N ASP A 75 10.56 -4.10 -9.83
CA ASP A 75 10.98 -3.89 -8.44
C ASP A 75 10.80 -5.16 -7.59
N ARG A 76 11.83 -6.02 -7.63
CA ARG A 76 12.03 -7.20 -6.78
C ARG A 76 12.76 -6.80 -5.49
N ASP A 77 12.26 -5.78 -4.80
CA ASP A 77 12.77 -5.49 -3.46
C ASP A 77 11.99 -6.40 -2.51
N HIS A 78 12.69 -7.40 -1.98
CA HIS A 78 12.12 -8.28 -0.97
C HIS A 78 12.54 -7.79 0.40
N VAL A 79 11.59 -7.80 1.32
CA VAL A 79 11.80 -7.37 2.69
C VAL A 79 11.45 -8.54 3.59
N ASP A 80 12.38 -8.86 4.48
CA ASP A 80 12.15 -9.84 5.53
C ASP A 80 11.07 -9.31 6.49
N LEU A 81 10.07 -10.16 6.76
CA LEU A 81 8.87 -9.84 7.52
C LEU A 81 9.19 -9.28 8.90
N TYR A 82 10.09 -9.92 9.63
CA TYR A 82 10.45 -9.54 10.99
C TYR A 82 11.38 -8.33 11.01
N THR A 83 12.28 -8.21 10.03
CA THR A 83 13.11 -7.02 9.84
C THR A 83 12.25 -5.78 9.62
N LEU A 84 11.18 -5.90 8.82
CA LEU A 84 10.22 -4.83 8.63
C LEU A 84 9.51 -4.46 9.93
N ALA A 85 8.98 -5.46 10.64
CA ALA A 85 8.28 -5.24 11.92
C ALA A 85 9.19 -4.57 12.96
N ASN A 86 10.48 -4.94 13.00
CA ASN A 86 11.47 -4.43 13.94
C ASN A 86 12.20 -3.18 13.46
N LEU A 87 11.93 -2.68 12.25
CA LEU A 87 12.64 -1.53 11.70
C LEU A 87 12.33 -0.26 12.49
N HIS A 88 11.07 -0.08 12.88
CA HIS A 88 10.57 1.08 13.60
C HIS A 88 9.86 0.65 14.88
N VAL A 89 10.62 0.06 15.80
CA VAL A 89 10.15 -0.14 17.18
C VAL A 89 9.66 1.21 17.72
N GLY A 90 8.37 1.28 18.06
CA GLY A 90 7.70 2.51 18.50
C GLY A 90 6.88 3.26 17.45
N ASP A 91 6.88 2.86 16.16
CA ASP A 91 5.94 3.40 15.18
C ASP A 91 4.55 2.77 15.39
N PRO A 92 3.51 3.58 15.75
CA PRO A 92 2.16 3.06 15.94
C PRO A 92 1.59 2.34 14.71
N ALA A 93 2.08 2.68 13.51
CA ALA A 93 1.62 2.08 12.27
C ALA A 93 2.21 0.68 11.98
N LEU A 94 3.23 0.24 12.71
CA LEU A 94 3.78 -1.13 12.61
C LEU A 94 3.48 -1.98 13.85
N ASN A 95 2.78 -1.41 14.84
CA ASN A 95 2.36 -2.15 16.03
C ASN A 95 1.46 -3.34 15.66
N GLY A 96 1.96 -4.54 16.01
CA GLY A 96 1.31 -5.81 15.71
C GLY A 96 1.24 -6.12 14.21
N PHE A 97 2.15 -5.58 13.39
CA PHE A 97 2.15 -5.76 11.93
C PHE A 97 2.04 -7.23 11.52
N VAL A 98 2.91 -8.10 12.07
CA VAL A 98 2.92 -9.53 11.73
C VAL A 98 1.59 -10.20 12.08
N THR A 99 1.08 -9.96 13.29
CA THR A 99 -0.20 -10.50 13.75
C THR A 99 -1.35 -10.08 12.85
N LYS A 100 -1.47 -8.77 12.56
CA LYS A 100 -2.51 -8.21 11.69
C LYS A 100 -2.39 -8.72 10.26
N LEU A 101 -1.17 -8.91 9.75
CA LEU A 101 -0.93 -9.49 8.44
C LEU A 101 -1.43 -10.93 8.39
N LYS A 102 -1.02 -11.78 9.34
CA LYS A 102 -1.48 -13.17 9.42
C LYS A 102 -3.00 -13.27 9.54
N ASP A 103 -3.61 -12.45 10.39
CA ASP A 103 -5.06 -12.40 10.56
C ASP A 103 -5.78 -12.04 9.25
N HIS A 104 -5.25 -11.04 8.52
CA HIS A 104 -5.80 -10.65 7.23
C HIS A 104 -5.69 -11.78 6.18
N LEU A 105 -4.54 -12.44 6.11
CA LEU A 105 -4.31 -13.55 5.17
C LEU A 105 -5.22 -14.73 5.49
N LEU A 106 -5.33 -15.13 6.76
CA LEU A 106 -6.23 -16.19 7.22
C LEU A 106 -7.68 -15.89 6.90
N ALA A 107 -8.15 -14.68 7.21
CA ALA A 107 -9.52 -14.28 6.90
C ALA A 107 -9.84 -14.43 5.40
N ARG A 108 -8.88 -14.08 4.54
CA ARG A 108 -9.03 -14.19 3.08
C ARG A 108 -8.97 -15.64 2.61
N ILE A 109 -8.08 -16.47 3.15
CA ILE A 109 -7.98 -17.91 2.82
C ILE A 109 -9.26 -18.65 3.21
N LEU A 110 -9.78 -18.36 4.41
CA LEU A 110 -11.01 -18.96 4.92
C LEU A 110 -12.29 -18.33 4.35
N ASN A 111 -12.16 -17.45 3.35
CA ASN A 111 -13.27 -16.69 2.75
C ASN A 111 -14.18 -16.01 3.78
N ARG A 112 -13.62 -15.58 4.92
CA ARG A 112 -14.39 -14.82 5.90
C ARG A 112 -14.67 -13.44 5.33
N GLN A 113 -15.91 -13.02 5.47
CA GLN A 113 -16.26 -11.64 5.17
C GLN A 113 -15.42 -10.74 6.06
N TYR A 114 -14.80 -9.72 5.48
CA TYR A 114 -14.16 -8.67 6.26
C TYR A 114 -15.25 -8.09 7.17
N ASP A 115 -15.04 -7.97 8.47
CA ASP A 115 -16.00 -7.45 9.46
C ASP A 115 -15.33 -6.25 10.17
N PRO A 116 -16.04 -5.15 10.53
CA PRO A 116 -15.50 -4.10 11.40
C PRO A 116 -14.81 -4.62 12.66
N ASP A 117 -15.30 -5.72 13.24
CA ASP A 117 -14.58 -6.46 14.27
C ASP A 117 -13.67 -7.49 13.59
N PRO A 118 -12.34 -7.25 13.52
CA PRO A 118 -11.46 -8.17 12.83
C PRO A 118 -11.56 -9.55 13.47
N PRO A 119 -11.70 -10.62 12.67
CA PRO A 119 -11.79 -11.97 13.21
C PRO A 119 -10.57 -12.23 14.09
N THR A 120 -10.81 -12.50 15.36
CA THR A 120 -9.75 -12.85 16.30
C THR A 120 -9.35 -14.30 16.05
N PHE A 121 -8.21 -14.48 15.40
CA PHE A 121 -7.57 -15.77 15.28
C PHE A 121 -6.76 -16.08 16.54
N THR A 122 -6.71 -17.36 16.90
CA THR A 122 -5.88 -17.82 18.01
C THR A 122 -4.40 -17.86 17.62
N GLY A 123 -3.51 -18.02 18.59
CA GLY A 123 -2.08 -18.23 18.30
C GLY A 123 -1.83 -19.49 17.46
N LYS A 124 -2.65 -20.53 17.65
CA LYS A 124 -2.57 -21.78 16.89
C LYS A 124 -2.92 -21.56 15.42
N ASP A 125 -4.04 -20.89 15.14
CA ASP A 125 -4.46 -20.59 13.76
C ASP A 125 -3.38 -19.81 12.99
N ARG A 126 -2.72 -18.85 13.65
CA ARG A 126 -1.60 -18.09 13.07
C ARG A 126 -0.32 -18.91 12.90
N GLY A 127 -0.13 -19.95 13.73
CA GLY A 127 0.98 -20.89 13.63
C GLY A 127 0.84 -21.82 12.42
N ASP A 128 -0.40 -22.17 12.07
CA ASP A 128 -0.74 -22.99 10.91
C ASP A 128 -0.60 -22.24 9.56
N LEU A 129 -0.38 -20.92 9.62
CA LEU A 129 -0.11 -20.06 8.47
C LEU A 129 1.39 -19.78 8.30
N TYR A 130 1.93 -20.21 7.16
CA TYR A 130 3.31 -20.03 6.76
C TYR A 130 3.42 -18.99 5.65
N ILE A 131 4.33 -18.03 5.81
CA ILE A 131 4.72 -17.09 4.75
C ILE A 131 6.04 -17.61 4.18
N ALA A 132 6.07 -17.90 2.88
CA ALA A 132 7.24 -18.51 2.26
C ALA A 132 8.48 -17.61 2.45
N GLU A 133 9.57 -18.22 2.93
CA GLU A 133 10.85 -17.56 3.24
C GLU A 133 10.76 -16.34 4.18
N ASP A 134 9.66 -16.19 4.94
CA ASP A 134 9.35 -14.96 5.70
C ASP A 134 9.47 -13.68 4.86
N ARG A 135 9.16 -13.80 3.56
CA ARG A 135 9.54 -12.81 2.56
C ARG A 135 8.34 -12.07 2.00
N LEU A 136 8.40 -10.74 2.11
CA LEU A 136 7.42 -9.84 1.49
C LEU A 136 8.01 -9.23 0.23
N GLU A 137 7.39 -9.43 -0.93
CA GLU A 137 7.80 -8.75 -2.15
C GLU A 137 7.18 -7.34 -2.22
N GLN A 138 7.96 -6.31 -1.92
CA GLN A 138 7.46 -4.94 -1.92
C GLN A 138 7.31 -4.40 -3.35
N ARG A 139 6.13 -3.86 -3.68
CA ARG A 139 5.78 -3.33 -5.02
C ARG A 139 5.52 -1.84 -4.98
N TYR A 140 6.09 -1.04 -5.87
CA TYR A 140 6.00 0.43 -5.76
C TYR A 140 4.65 1.03 -6.15
N GLY A 141 3.80 0.28 -6.85
CA GLY A 141 2.48 0.74 -7.24
C GLY A 141 1.56 -0.37 -7.70
N MET A 142 0.27 -0.02 -7.75
CA MET A 142 -0.84 -0.88 -8.09
C MET A 142 -1.83 -0.09 -8.95
N ASN A 143 -2.42 -0.75 -9.94
CA ASN A 143 -3.54 -0.23 -10.70
C ASN A 143 -4.83 -0.89 -10.21
N LEU A 144 -5.84 -0.08 -9.95
CA LEU A 144 -7.20 -0.49 -9.64
C LEU A 144 -8.06 -0.23 -10.88
N TYR A 145 -8.73 -1.26 -11.38
CA TYR A 145 -9.59 -1.13 -12.55
C TYR A 145 -11.04 -1.02 -12.11
N HIS A 146 -11.77 -0.09 -12.72
CA HIS A 146 -13.17 0.14 -12.43
C HIS A 146 -13.96 0.33 -13.74
N THR A 147 -15.25 0.05 -13.69
CA THR A 147 -16.17 0.40 -14.78
C THR A 147 -16.65 1.83 -14.58
N THR A 148 -16.48 2.65 -15.61
CA THR A 148 -17.02 4.00 -15.65
C THR A 148 -18.46 3.97 -16.12
N TYR A 149 -19.22 5.05 -15.87
CA TYR A 149 -20.64 5.17 -16.27
C TYR A 149 -20.88 4.85 -17.75
N ASN A 150 -19.97 5.25 -18.64
CA ASN A 150 -20.06 4.96 -20.08
C ASN A 150 -19.67 3.50 -20.44
N LEU A 151 -19.72 2.57 -19.48
CA LEU A 151 -19.32 1.16 -19.60
C LEU A 151 -17.88 0.95 -20.10
N ARG A 152 -17.03 1.97 -19.98
CA ARG A 152 -15.60 1.89 -20.32
C ARG A 152 -14.80 1.47 -19.10
N ARG A 153 -13.68 0.79 -19.33
CA ARG A 153 -12.71 0.46 -18.28
C ARG A 153 -11.85 1.67 -17.95
N GLY A 154 -11.99 2.18 -16.73
CA GLY A 154 -11.09 3.15 -16.12
C GLY A 154 -9.98 2.46 -15.33
N LYS A 155 -8.94 3.23 -14.98
CA LYS A 155 -7.90 2.78 -14.04
C LYS A 155 -7.45 3.90 -13.12
N ASP A 156 -7.31 3.57 -11.84
CA ASP A 156 -6.68 4.41 -10.84
C ASP A 156 -5.33 3.83 -10.42
N ARG A 157 -4.35 4.70 -10.18
CA ARG A 157 -3.00 4.28 -9.82
C ARG A 157 -2.65 4.68 -8.39
N VAL A 158 -2.42 3.67 -7.56
CA VAL A 158 -1.86 3.81 -6.22
C VAL A 158 -0.34 3.68 -6.31
N ASN A 159 0.39 4.59 -5.67
CA ASN A 159 1.85 4.57 -5.64
C ASN A 159 2.39 5.10 -4.31
N MET A 160 3.30 4.36 -3.69
CA MET A 160 3.86 4.72 -2.38
C MET A 160 4.60 6.05 -2.35
N GLN A 161 5.13 6.54 -3.48
CA GLN A 161 5.92 7.77 -3.52
C GLN A 161 5.07 9.05 -3.57
N ASN A 162 3.95 9.04 -4.28
CA ASN A 162 3.20 10.27 -4.56
C ASN A 162 1.67 10.13 -4.56
N ARG A 163 1.14 8.91 -4.61
CA ARG A 163 -0.31 8.63 -4.70
C ARG A 163 -0.66 7.51 -3.74
N SER A 164 -0.30 7.71 -2.47
CA SER A 164 -0.46 6.70 -1.43
C SER A 164 -1.80 6.83 -0.69
N HIS A 165 -2.60 7.86 -0.95
CA HIS A 165 -3.89 8.02 -0.28
C HIS A 165 -4.99 7.36 -1.09
N VAL A 166 -5.88 6.65 -0.42
CA VAL A 166 -7.02 5.95 -1.00
C VAL A 166 -8.29 6.35 -0.27
N ILE A 167 -9.39 6.32 -1.01
CA ILE A 167 -10.74 6.55 -0.51
C ILE A 167 -11.49 5.25 -0.75
N THR A 168 -12.17 4.75 0.26
CA THR A 168 -13.06 3.59 0.16
C THR A 168 -14.45 3.99 0.60
N LEU A 169 -15.45 3.23 0.18
CA LEU A 169 -16.77 3.32 0.80
C LEU A 169 -16.60 3.00 2.30
N SER A 170 -17.10 3.90 3.15
CA SER A 170 -17.16 3.67 4.58
C SER A 170 -18.18 2.57 4.86
N ARG A 171 -17.86 1.72 5.82
CA ARG A 171 -18.79 0.69 6.32
C ARG A 171 -19.68 1.24 7.43
N ALA A 172 -19.31 2.38 8.03
CA ALA A 172 -20.22 3.07 8.93
C ALA A 172 -21.39 3.59 8.10
N ASN A 173 -22.61 3.28 8.52
CA ASN A 173 -23.83 3.72 7.85
C ASN A 173 -24.13 5.20 8.17
N ASN A 174 -23.16 6.07 7.86
CA ASN A 174 -23.30 7.51 7.98
C ASN A 174 -23.65 8.07 6.60
N SER A 175 -24.93 8.32 6.38
CA SER A 175 -25.45 8.89 5.13
C SER A 175 -24.82 10.25 4.79
N ASN A 176 -24.36 11.02 5.78
CA ASN A 176 -23.73 12.32 5.56
C ASN A 176 -22.27 12.20 5.13
N HIS A 177 -21.60 11.10 5.47
CA HIS A 177 -20.19 10.87 5.13
C HIS A 177 -19.90 9.38 4.85
N PRO A 178 -20.26 8.88 3.65
CA PRO A 178 -20.16 7.47 3.33
C PRO A 178 -18.73 7.06 2.91
N TYR A 179 -17.69 7.81 3.24
CA TYR A 179 -16.33 7.55 2.79
C TYR A 179 -15.36 7.31 3.96
N SER A 180 -14.40 6.42 3.74
CA SER A 180 -13.25 6.21 4.62
C SER A 180 -11.98 6.57 3.88
N TYR A 181 -11.01 7.11 4.62
CA TYR A 181 -9.74 7.55 4.06
C TYR A 181 -8.60 6.76 4.66
N ALA A 182 -7.64 6.38 3.82
CA ALA A 182 -6.43 5.72 4.30
C ALA A 182 -5.20 6.18 3.54
N ARG A 183 -4.04 6.01 4.18
CA ARG A 183 -2.73 6.12 3.56
C ARG A 183 -2.11 4.74 3.45
N VAL A 184 -1.84 4.30 2.23
CA VAL A 184 -1.04 3.12 1.91
C VAL A 184 0.41 3.38 2.32
N LEU A 185 0.90 2.52 3.20
CA LEU A 185 2.26 2.51 3.72
C LEU A 185 3.13 1.46 3.01
N GLY A 186 2.50 0.36 2.59
CA GLY A 186 3.17 -0.75 1.91
C GLY A 186 2.24 -1.44 0.93
N ILE A 187 2.81 -1.98 -0.15
CA ILE A 187 2.13 -2.83 -1.13
C ILE A 187 3.02 -4.05 -1.28
N PHE A 188 2.47 -5.23 -1.02
CA PHE A 188 3.23 -6.46 -0.92
C PHE A 188 2.58 -7.57 -1.74
N LYS A 189 3.41 -8.41 -2.35
CA LYS A 189 3.02 -9.77 -2.71
C LYS A 189 3.60 -10.72 -1.69
N VAL A 190 2.82 -11.72 -1.32
CA VAL A 190 3.17 -12.70 -0.29
C VAL A 190 2.81 -14.08 -0.84
N ASP A 191 3.73 -15.04 -0.75
CA ASP A 191 3.40 -16.46 -0.94
C ASP A 191 3.03 -17.02 0.42
N VAL A 192 1.89 -17.68 0.50
CA VAL A 192 1.31 -18.13 1.76
C VAL A 192 0.87 -19.58 1.63
N LEU A 193 1.19 -20.39 2.63
CA LEU A 193 0.72 -21.76 2.76
C LEU A 193 -0.08 -21.88 4.06
N HIS A 194 -1.28 -22.44 3.97
CA HIS A 194 -2.11 -22.73 5.15
C HIS A 194 -2.26 -24.24 5.29
N GLY A 195 -1.49 -24.84 6.20
CA GLY A 195 -1.38 -26.30 6.33
C GLY A 195 -2.73 -27.05 6.40
N PRO A 196 -3.72 -26.57 7.16
CA PRO A 196 -5.02 -27.25 7.29
C PRO A 196 -5.91 -27.22 6.05
N THR A 197 -5.71 -26.28 5.11
CA THR A 197 -6.67 -26.04 4.01
C THR A 197 -6.03 -26.12 2.64
N MET A 198 -4.72 -25.95 2.53
CA MET A 198 -4.02 -25.78 1.25
C MET A 198 -2.84 -26.74 1.15
N SER A 199 -2.76 -27.42 0.01
CA SER A 199 -1.63 -28.27 -0.35
C SER A 199 -0.52 -27.49 -1.06
N ASP A 200 -0.89 -26.38 -1.72
CA ASP A 200 0.02 -25.56 -2.52
C ASP A 200 0.09 -24.13 -1.99
N GLU A 201 1.22 -23.46 -2.27
CA GLU A 201 1.39 -22.04 -1.96
C GLU A 201 0.44 -21.17 -2.79
N VAL A 202 -0.22 -20.23 -2.12
CA VAL A 202 -1.11 -19.26 -2.73
C VAL A 202 -0.49 -17.88 -2.66
N ARG A 203 -0.34 -17.27 -3.83
CA ARG A 203 0.10 -15.88 -3.97
C ARG A 203 -1.03 -14.92 -3.60
N MET A 204 -0.78 -14.05 -2.64
CA MET A 204 -1.71 -13.02 -2.19
C MET A 204 -1.13 -11.61 -2.32
N ASP A 205 -2.00 -10.69 -2.68
CA ASP A 205 -1.72 -9.26 -2.87
C ASP A 205 -2.23 -8.47 -1.65
N VAL A 206 -1.35 -7.75 -0.96
CA VAL A 206 -1.67 -7.08 0.32
C VAL A 206 -1.31 -5.59 0.27
N LEU A 207 -2.23 -4.75 0.78
CA LEU A 207 -1.98 -3.34 1.06
C LEU A 207 -1.89 -3.13 2.57
N TRP A 208 -0.76 -2.62 3.05
CA TRP A 208 -0.66 -2.12 4.42
C TRP A 208 -1.07 -0.66 4.46
N VAL A 209 -2.11 -0.34 5.23
CA VAL A 209 -2.71 1.00 5.25
C VAL A 209 -2.81 1.54 6.67
N ARG A 210 -2.66 2.86 6.80
CA ARG A 210 -3.05 3.64 7.98
C ARG A 210 -4.37 4.31 7.70
N TRP A 211 -5.41 3.89 8.40
CA TRP A 211 -6.73 4.53 8.35
C TRP A 211 -6.69 5.90 9.03
N PHE A 212 -7.38 6.87 8.45
CA PHE A 212 -7.66 8.14 9.08
C PHE A 212 -9.00 8.09 9.80
N LYS A 213 -9.13 8.87 10.87
CA LYS A 213 -10.40 9.10 11.55
C LYS A 213 -10.92 10.46 11.14
N LEU A 214 -12.24 10.54 10.96
CA LEU A 214 -12.91 11.82 10.77
C LEU A 214 -12.80 12.65 12.04
N ASP A 215 -12.42 13.92 11.90
CA ASP A 215 -12.49 14.88 12.99
C ASP A 215 -13.87 15.55 12.98
N GLU A 216 -14.75 15.08 13.86
CA GLU A 216 -16.11 15.58 14.00
C GLU A 216 -16.20 16.91 14.76
N THR A 217 -15.11 17.36 15.39
CA THR A 217 -15.09 18.61 16.16
C THR A 217 -15.01 19.84 15.25
N LEU A 218 -14.47 19.67 14.04
CA LEU A 218 -14.32 20.74 13.07
C LEU A 218 -15.55 20.82 12.16
N ARG A 219 -16.14 22.01 12.03
CA ARG A 219 -17.17 22.27 11.02
C ARG A 219 -16.57 22.08 9.62
N ALA A 220 -16.99 21.02 8.94
CA ALA A 220 -16.60 20.67 7.57
C ALA A 220 -17.84 20.42 6.69
N GLY A 221 -17.63 20.15 5.41
CA GLY A 221 -18.67 19.93 4.41
C GLY A 221 -18.90 21.13 3.48
N TRP A 222 -19.85 20.95 2.55
CA TRP A 222 -20.12 21.91 1.47
C TRP A 222 -20.42 23.32 1.99
N LYS A 223 -21.24 23.44 3.05
CA LYS A 223 -21.57 24.72 3.69
C LYS A 223 -20.35 25.42 4.29
N ALA A 224 -19.40 24.65 4.82
CA ALA A 224 -18.16 25.16 5.39
C ALA A 224 -17.04 25.37 4.34
N LYS A 225 -17.28 25.00 3.07
CA LYS A 225 -16.27 25.00 1.98
C LYS A 225 -14.96 24.29 2.36
N ARG A 226 -15.08 23.24 3.19
CA ARG A 226 -13.94 22.49 3.74
C ARG A 226 -14.21 20.99 3.58
N LEU A 227 -13.22 20.25 3.10
CA LEU A 227 -13.30 18.79 3.07
C LEU A 227 -13.26 18.24 4.50
N TYR A 228 -14.04 17.19 4.71
CA TYR A 228 -14.00 16.33 5.89
C TYR A 228 -12.63 15.64 6.02
#